data_AF-A0A7W0MXH9-F1
#
_entry.id   AF-A0A7W0MXH9-F1
#
_cell.length_a   1.000
_cell.length_b   1.000
_cell.length_c   1.000
_cell.angle_alpha   90.00
_cell.angle_beta   90.00
_cell.angle_gamma   90.00
#
_symmetry.space_group_name_H-M   'P 1'
#
loop_
_entity.id
_entity.type
_entity.pdbx_description
1 polymer ?
#
loop_
_entity_poly.entity_id
_entity_poly.type
_entity_poly.pdbx_seq_one_letter_code
_entity_poly.pdbx_strand_id
1 'polypeptide(L)'
;MRKDEGGFGLIELLIAMTVLTIGILAIVAGFSSAAAALVRANRIGTAAVVSDRQMELYRAVGYTEIGLDSVRENTAAATAPYNTDSAFVADAAGDNKVDDLICPDDRCKASDDRPGPDGRTYRIDTYIVLVRPAGVSGRQVKQVTVVVRDFENGLKELARQVSTFDSLTR
;
A
#
# COMPACT_ATOMS: atom_id res chain seq x y z
N MET A 1 -54.21 -51.38 -5.07
CA MET A 1 -53.40 -50.68 -6.08
C MET A 1 -52.07 -50.31 -5.43
N ARG A 2 -50.99 -51.05 -5.71
CA ARG A 2 -49.65 -50.82 -5.15
C ARG A 2 -48.84 -50.25 -6.33
N LYS A 3 -48.67 -48.92 -6.36
CA LYS A 3 -47.98 -48.20 -7.43
C LYS A 3 -46.47 -48.40 -7.29
N ASP A 4 -45.80 -48.48 -8.42
CA ASP A 4 -44.38 -48.79 -8.59
C ASP A 4 -43.44 -47.82 -7.84
N GLU A 5 -42.87 -48.26 -6.72
CA GLU A 5 -41.83 -47.53 -5.96
C GLU A 5 -40.40 -47.88 -6.44
N GLY A 6 -40.24 -48.91 -7.28
CA GLY A 6 -38.92 -49.43 -7.69
C GLY A 6 -38.10 -48.51 -8.61
N GLY A 7 -38.75 -47.57 -9.31
CA GLY A 7 -38.07 -46.60 -10.19
C GLY A 7 -37.65 -45.29 -9.50
N PHE A 8 -38.24 -44.98 -8.34
CA PHE A 8 -38.02 -43.72 -7.65
C PHE A 8 -36.64 -43.66 -6.96
N GLY A 9 -36.14 -44.78 -6.43
CA GLY A 9 -34.84 -44.84 -5.75
C GLY A 9 -33.62 -44.64 -6.66
N LEU A 10 -33.68 -45.07 -7.93
CA LEU A 10 -32.60 -44.83 -8.89
C LEU A 10 -32.55 -43.35 -9.32
N ILE A 11 -33.72 -42.71 -9.46
CA ILE A 11 -33.82 -41.27 -9.74
C ILE A 11 -33.32 -40.47 -8.54
N GLU A 12 -33.66 -40.88 -7.32
CA GLU A 12 -33.19 -40.23 -6.09
C GLU A 12 -31.66 -40.29 -5.96
N LEU A 13 -31.05 -41.44 -6.29
CA LEU A 13 -29.59 -41.59 -6.32
C LEU A 13 -28.95 -40.71 -7.42
N LEU A 14 -29.58 -40.61 -8.58
CA LEU A 14 -29.10 -39.77 -9.68
C LEU A 14 -29.20 -38.28 -9.32
N ILE A 15 -30.30 -37.86 -8.67
CA ILE A 15 -30.45 -36.51 -8.15
C ILE A 15 -29.43 -36.24 -7.04
N ALA A 16 -29.23 -37.18 -6.10
CA ALA A 16 -28.23 -37.05 -5.05
C ALA A 16 -26.81 -36.90 -5.62
N MET A 17 -26.47 -37.68 -6.65
CA MET A 17 -25.15 -37.60 -7.31
C MET A 17 -24.98 -36.27 -8.06
N THR A 18 -26.01 -35.78 -8.75
CA THR A 18 -25.95 -34.47 -9.44
C THR A 18 -25.81 -33.31 -8.44
N VAL A 19 -26.61 -33.29 -7.38
CA VAL A 19 -26.52 -32.28 -6.31
C VAL A 19 -25.15 -32.33 -5.64
N LEU A 20 -24.61 -33.53 -5.38
CA LEU A 20 -23.27 -33.69 -4.82
C LEU A 20 -22.20 -33.11 -5.75
N THR A 21 -22.27 -33.37 -7.06
CA THR A 21 -21.30 -32.80 -8.01
C THR A 21 -21.35 -31.29 -8.06
N ILE A 22 -22.56 -30.70 -8.03
CA ILE A 22 -22.74 -29.23 -7.97
C ILE A 22 -22.14 -28.68 -6.67
N GLY A 23 -22.37 -29.36 -5.54
CA GLY A 23 -21.81 -28.98 -4.25
C GLY A 23 -20.29 -28.97 -4.23
N ILE A 24 -19.63 -30.00 -4.77
CA ILE A 24 -18.17 -30.08 -4.82
C ILE A 24 -17.60 -28.99 -5.72
N LEU A 25 -18.19 -28.74 -6.90
CA LEU A 25 -17.75 -27.67 -7.80
C LEU A 25 -17.85 -26.28 -7.13
N ALA A 26 -18.93 -26.04 -6.39
CA ALA A 26 -19.11 -24.80 -5.63
C ALA A 26 -18.02 -24.62 -4.56
N ILE A 27 -17.66 -25.68 -3.82
CA ILE A 27 -16.61 -25.62 -2.79
C ILE A 27 -15.24 -25.36 -3.41
N VAL A 28 -14.91 -26.01 -4.53
CA VAL A 28 -13.62 -25.80 -5.22
C VAL A 28 -13.48 -24.36 -5.70
N ALA A 29 -14.54 -23.80 -6.31
CA ALA A 29 -14.56 -22.39 -6.72
C ALA A 29 -14.46 -21.43 -5.53
N GLY A 30 -15.10 -21.78 -4.40
CA GLY A 30 -14.96 -21.05 -3.14
C GLY A 30 -13.53 -21.05 -2.63
N PHE A 31 -12.88 -22.21 -2.62
CA PHE A 31 -11.50 -22.38 -2.13
C PHE A 31 -10.48 -21.61 -2.98
N SER A 32 -10.59 -21.65 -4.32
CA SER A 32 -9.69 -20.89 -5.19
C SER A 32 -9.80 -19.38 -4.96
N SER A 33 -11.01 -18.88 -4.73
CA SER A 33 -11.26 -17.47 -4.43
C SER A 33 -10.67 -17.07 -3.07
N ALA A 34 -10.83 -17.93 -2.06
CA ALA A 34 -10.24 -17.73 -0.74
C ALA A 34 -8.70 -17.70 -0.78
N ALA A 35 -8.08 -18.60 -1.55
CA ALA A 35 -6.63 -18.63 -1.73
C ALA A 35 -6.12 -17.32 -2.38
N ALA A 36 -6.80 -16.84 -3.43
CA ALA A 36 -6.47 -15.56 -4.07
C ALA A 36 -6.65 -14.36 -3.12
N ALA A 37 -7.70 -14.36 -2.30
CA ALA A 37 -7.93 -13.33 -1.30
C ALA A 37 -6.81 -13.31 -0.23
N LEU A 38 -6.35 -14.47 0.22
CA LEU A 38 -5.27 -14.57 1.20
C LEU A 38 -3.93 -14.04 0.65
N VAL A 39 -3.61 -14.34 -0.61
CA VAL A 39 -2.40 -13.78 -1.25
C VAL A 39 -2.45 -12.25 -1.30
N ARG A 40 -3.62 -11.67 -1.62
CA ARG A 40 -3.82 -10.21 -1.60
C ARG A 40 -3.68 -9.63 -0.20
N ALA A 41 -4.24 -10.30 0.81
CA ALA A 41 -4.11 -9.89 2.21
C ALA A 41 -2.65 -9.88 2.67
N ASN A 42 -1.88 -10.92 2.33
CA ASN A 42 -0.45 -10.99 2.66
C ASN A 42 0.36 -9.84 2.01
N ARG A 43 0.02 -9.47 0.77
CA ARG A 43 0.65 -8.33 0.09
C ARG A 43 0.37 -7.01 0.80
N ILE A 44 -0.89 -6.78 1.18
CA ILE A 44 -1.29 -5.56 1.90
C ILE A 44 -0.61 -5.51 3.28
N GLY A 45 -0.56 -6.64 3.99
CA GLY A 45 0.15 -6.73 5.28
C GLY A 45 1.64 -6.43 5.15
N THR A 46 2.30 -6.95 4.13
CA THR A 46 3.72 -6.64 3.86
C THR A 46 3.91 -5.17 3.51
N ALA A 47 3.04 -4.60 2.65
CA ALA A 47 3.08 -3.19 2.29
C ALA A 47 2.88 -2.26 3.50
N ALA A 48 2.01 -2.64 4.45
CA ALA A 48 1.80 -1.89 5.69
C ALA A 48 3.05 -1.89 6.57
N VAL A 49 3.74 -3.03 6.72
CA VAL A 49 5.00 -3.09 7.47
C VAL A 49 6.10 -2.26 6.79
N VAL A 50 6.15 -2.26 5.45
CA VAL A 50 7.08 -1.43 4.69
C VAL A 50 6.78 0.06 4.88
N SER A 51 5.52 0.48 4.88
CA SER A 51 5.15 1.87 5.15
C SER A 51 5.49 2.27 6.59
N ASP A 52 5.19 1.41 7.56
CA ASP A 52 5.49 1.66 8.97
C ASP A 52 6.99 1.82 9.17
N ARG A 53 7.80 0.93 8.60
CA ARG A 53 9.26 1.03 8.64
C ARG A 53 9.76 2.35 8.07
N GLN A 54 9.23 2.78 6.93
CA GLN A 54 9.63 4.06 6.33
C GLN A 54 9.24 5.23 7.24
N MET A 55 8.06 5.19 7.86
CA MET A 55 7.64 6.22 8.81
C MET A 55 8.47 6.23 10.09
N GLU A 56 8.93 5.07 10.57
CA GLU A 56 9.86 4.98 11.69
C GLU A 56 11.21 5.65 11.39
N LEU A 57 11.69 5.63 10.13
CA LEU A 57 12.90 6.37 9.76
C LEU A 57 12.74 7.88 9.95
N TYR A 58 11.56 8.44 9.66
CA TYR A 58 11.28 9.86 9.90
C TYR A 58 11.05 10.16 11.38
N ARG A 59 10.51 9.21 12.16
CA ARG A 59 10.35 9.36 13.62
C ARG A 59 11.68 9.27 14.38
N ALA A 60 12.70 8.68 13.78
CA ALA A 60 14.01 8.50 14.38
C ALA A 60 14.93 9.73 14.27
N VAL A 61 14.58 10.74 13.46
CA VAL A 61 15.42 11.90 13.13
C VAL A 61 14.78 13.21 13.59
N GLY A 62 15.60 14.25 13.75
CA GLY A 62 15.10 15.57 14.17
C GLY A 62 14.39 16.32 13.04
N TYR A 63 13.55 17.30 13.39
CA TYR A 63 12.75 18.06 12.43
C TYR A 63 13.54 18.69 11.26
N THR A 64 14.77 19.15 11.51
CA THR A 64 15.65 19.76 10.50
C THR A 64 16.19 18.76 9.49
N GLU A 65 16.22 17.47 9.86
CA GLU A 65 16.73 16.39 9.01
C GLU A 65 15.62 15.75 8.18
N ILE A 66 14.35 16.05 8.45
CA ILE A 66 13.21 15.57 7.66
C ILE A 66 13.15 16.34 6.34
N GLY A 67 13.50 15.68 5.25
CA GLY A 67 13.35 16.22 3.90
C GLY A 67 13.62 15.17 2.84
N LEU A 68 13.38 15.54 1.58
CA LEU A 68 13.70 14.72 0.41
C LEU A 68 14.90 15.30 -0.32
N ASP A 69 15.72 14.43 -0.89
CA ASP A 69 16.76 14.86 -1.81
C ASP A 69 16.14 15.54 -3.03
N SER A 70 16.61 16.75 -3.33
CA SER A 70 16.04 17.59 -4.40
C SER A 70 16.21 16.99 -5.80
N VAL A 71 17.31 16.28 -6.07
CA VAL A 71 17.57 15.69 -7.39
C VAL A 71 16.69 14.46 -7.60
N ARG A 72 16.60 13.59 -6.59
CA ARG A 72 15.77 12.38 -6.63
C ARG A 72 14.29 12.73 -6.65
N GLU A 73 13.87 13.77 -5.93
CA GLU A 73 12.49 14.23 -5.97
C GLU A 73 12.11 14.85 -7.31
N ASN A 74 12.96 15.67 -7.93
CA ASN A 74 12.72 16.16 -9.28
C ASN A 74 12.58 15.02 -10.31
N THR A 75 13.39 13.96 -10.15
CA THR A 75 13.30 12.77 -10.99
C THR A 75 11.97 12.04 -10.81
N ALA A 76 11.52 11.87 -9.56
CA ALA A 76 10.22 11.27 -9.24
C ALA A 76 9.05 12.14 -9.74
N ALA A 77 9.12 13.46 -9.56
CA ALA A 77 8.13 14.44 -9.97
C ALA A 77 7.95 14.56 -11.49
N ALA A 78 8.87 14.01 -12.29
CA ALA A 78 8.71 13.92 -13.74
C ALA A 78 7.75 12.81 -14.18
N THR A 79 7.40 11.85 -13.30
CA THR A 79 6.75 10.60 -13.72
C THR A 79 5.55 10.22 -12.85
N ALA A 80 4.49 9.70 -13.49
CA ALA A 80 3.36 9.09 -12.78
C ALA A 80 3.78 7.74 -12.15
N PRO A 81 3.16 7.32 -11.03
CA PRO A 81 2.05 7.97 -10.34
C PRO A 81 2.48 9.07 -9.37
N TYR A 82 3.78 9.31 -9.18
CA TYR A 82 4.28 10.23 -8.16
C TYR A 82 3.72 11.65 -8.33
N ASN A 83 3.83 12.21 -9.53
CA ASN A 83 3.35 13.58 -9.81
C ASN A 83 1.83 13.73 -9.95
N THR A 84 1.10 12.61 -9.90
CA THR A 84 -0.37 12.58 -9.95
C THR A 84 -1.00 12.17 -8.62
N ASP A 85 -0.20 11.86 -7.59
CA ASP A 85 -0.72 11.52 -6.27
C ASP A 85 -1.32 12.76 -5.59
N SER A 86 -2.39 12.58 -4.84
CA SER A 86 -3.01 13.68 -4.08
C SER A 86 -2.10 14.29 -3.00
N ALA A 87 -1.09 13.55 -2.55
CA ALA A 87 -0.10 14.05 -1.60
C ALA A 87 1.03 14.84 -2.27
N PHE A 88 1.18 14.73 -3.59
CA PHE A 88 2.15 15.52 -4.32
C PHE A 88 1.70 16.97 -4.41
N VAL A 89 2.54 17.87 -3.92
CA VAL A 89 2.41 19.30 -4.12
C VAL A 89 3.68 19.74 -4.81
N ALA A 90 3.55 20.25 -6.04
CA ALA A 90 4.68 20.83 -6.76
C ALA A 90 5.29 21.93 -5.89
N ASP A 91 6.60 21.82 -5.67
CA ASP A 91 7.26 22.51 -4.58
C ASP A 91 7.15 24.04 -4.68
N ALA A 92 6.91 24.68 -3.54
CA ALA A 92 7.08 26.11 -3.32
C ALA A 92 8.16 26.29 -2.24
N ALA A 93 9.42 26.19 -2.66
CA ALA A 93 10.66 26.53 -1.93
C ALA A 93 10.98 25.80 -0.59
N GLY A 94 12.01 24.96 -0.62
CA GLY A 94 13.18 25.03 0.28
C GLY A 94 13.17 24.20 1.57
N ASP A 95 12.09 24.25 2.37
CA ASP A 95 12.12 23.72 3.75
C ASP A 95 11.86 22.20 3.87
N ASN A 96 11.40 21.57 2.78
CA ASN A 96 11.13 20.12 2.69
C ASN A 96 12.23 19.35 1.95
N LYS A 97 13.32 20.03 1.59
CA LYS A 97 14.43 19.43 0.85
C LYS A 97 15.67 19.30 1.74
N VAL A 98 16.43 18.25 1.49
CA VAL A 98 17.78 18.06 2.04
C VAL A 98 18.74 17.81 0.88
N ASP A 99 20.02 18.07 1.11
CA ASP A 99 21.07 17.73 0.14
C ASP A 99 21.47 16.26 0.29
N ASP A 100 21.80 15.59 -0.82
CA ASP A 100 22.16 14.16 -0.88
C ASP A 100 23.34 13.84 0.05
N LEU A 101 24.27 14.80 0.22
CA LEU A 101 25.43 14.67 1.11
C LEU A 101 25.04 14.64 2.61
N ILE A 102 23.88 15.20 2.96
CA ILE A 102 23.37 15.29 4.34
C ILE A 102 22.49 14.08 4.67
N CYS A 103 21.94 13.41 3.65
CA CYS A 103 21.02 12.30 3.86
C CYS A 103 21.22 11.17 2.84
N PRO A 104 22.24 10.31 3.05
CA PRO A 104 22.55 9.21 2.14
C PRO A 104 21.62 7.99 2.29
N ASP A 105 20.66 8.04 3.22
CA ASP A 105 19.82 6.91 3.57
C ASP A 105 18.48 6.90 2.81
N ASP A 106 17.77 5.78 2.94
CA ASP A 106 16.52 5.52 2.20
C ASP A 106 15.35 6.46 2.58
N ARG A 107 15.49 7.30 3.62
CA ARG A 107 14.45 8.27 4.01
C ARG A 107 14.47 9.53 3.15
N CYS A 108 15.53 9.80 2.41
CA CYS A 108 15.60 11.02 1.60
C CYS A 108 15.28 10.77 0.12
N LYS A 109 15.08 9.51 -0.26
CA LYS A 109 14.58 9.16 -1.58
C LYS A 109 13.09 9.44 -1.66
N ALA A 110 12.69 10.33 -2.58
CA ALA A 110 11.29 10.58 -2.89
C ALA A 110 10.58 9.34 -3.44
N SER A 111 11.31 8.51 -4.19
CA SER A 111 10.81 7.26 -4.75
C SER A 111 11.91 6.20 -4.68
N ASP A 112 11.59 5.02 -4.16
CA ASP A 112 12.53 3.92 -3.96
C ASP A 112 11.83 2.58 -4.14
N ASP A 113 12.46 1.67 -4.88
CA ASP A 113 11.95 0.33 -5.11
C ASP A 113 12.66 -0.66 -4.18
N ARG A 114 11.90 -1.40 -3.35
CA ARG A 114 12.45 -2.34 -2.37
C ARG A 114 11.86 -3.73 -2.50
N PRO A 115 12.68 -4.79 -2.44
CA PRO A 115 12.19 -6.15 -2.35
C PRO A 115 11.56 -6.40 -0.98
N GLY A 116 10.38 -7.00 -0.97
CA GLY A 116 9.72 -7.52 0.21
C GLY A 116 10.10 -8.99 0.49
N PRO A 117 9.85 -9.47 1.72
CA PRO A 117 10.11 -10.85 2.10
C PRO A 117 9.25 -11.88 1.35
N ASP A 118 8.20 -11.43 0.66
CA ASP A 118 7.33 -12.26 -0.18
C ASP A 118 7.87 -12.45 -1.61
N GLY A 119 9.09 -11.97 -1.89
CA GLY A 119 9.74 -12.07 -3.19
C GLY A 119 9.25 -11.06 -4.23
N ARG A 120 8.40 -10.10 -3.83
CA ARG A 120 7.92 -9.03 -4.71
C ARG A 120 8.66 -7.73 -4.47
N THR A 121 8.67 -6.87 -5.48
CA THR A 121 9.16 -5.50 -5.34
C THR A 121 8.02 -4.54 -5.06
N TYR A 122 8.25 -3.63 -4.13
CA TYR A 122 7.34 -2.56 -3.77
C TYR A 122 7.98 -1.21 -4.08
N ARG A 123 7.23 -0.32 -4.72
CA ARG A 123 7.62 1.07 -4.89
C ARG A 123 7.14 1.88 -3.70
N ILE A 124 8.03 2.62 -3.08
CA ILE A 124 7.75 3.47 -1.92
C ILE A 124 7.90 4.90 -2.40
N ASP A 125 6.79 5.62 -2.46
CA ASP A 125 6.78 7.05 -2.77
C ASP A 125 6.55 7.82 -1.48
N THR A 126 7.43 8.77 -1.19
CA THR A 126 7.31 9.66 -0.04
C THR A 126 7.12 11.09 -0.48
N TYR A 127 6.14 11.76 0.14
CA TYR A 127 5.82 13.16 -0.09
C TYR A 127 5.98 13.92 1.21
N ILE A 128 6.62 15.08 1.16
CA ILE A 128 6.78 15.96 2.33
C ILE A 128 6.26 17.34 1.94
N VAL A 129 5.25 17.80 2.66
CA VAL A 129 4.59 19.09 2.41
C VAL A 129 4.49 19.90 3.71
N LEU A 130 4.69 21.21 3.62
CA LEU A 130 4.45 22.10 4.76
C LEU A 130 2.97 22.43 4.83
N VAL A 131 2.31 21.98 5.88
CA VAL A 131 0.88 22.21 6.09
C VAL A 131 0.70 23.16 7.26
N ARG A 132 -0.23 24.11 7.11
CA ARG A 132 -0.82 24.82 8.25
C ARG A 132 -2.14 24.13 8.59
N PRO A 133 -2.30 23.56 9.80
CA PRO A 133 -3.58 23.02 10.23
C PRO A 133 -4.67 24.12 10.13
N ALA A 134 -5.81 23.79 9.51
CA ALA A 134 -6.88 24.75 9.28
C ALA A 134 -7.48 25.27 10.61
N GLY A 135 -7.79 26.57 10.66
CA GLY A 135 -8.47 27.19 11.81
C GLY A 135 -7.54 27.80 12.86
N VAL A 136 -6.23 27.81 12.64
CA VAL A 136 -5.25 28.43 13.55
C VAL A 136 -4.30 29.30 12.74
N SER A 137 -3.88 30.45 13.30
CA SER A 137 -2.64 31.15 12.91
C SER A 137 -1.40 30.32 13.30
N GLY A 138 -1.49 29.00 13.10
CA GLY A 138 -0.59 28.01 13.64
C GLY A 138 0.72 27.94 12.87
N ARG A 139 1.72 27.40 13.57
CA ARG A 139 3.03 27.10 12.99
C ARG A 139 2.88 26.03 11.91
N GLN A 140 3.69 26.14 10.85
CA GLN A 140 3.76 25.11 9.82
C GLN A 140 4.36 23.83 10.41
N VAL A 141 3.76 22.70 10.03
CA VAL A 141 4.26 21.36 10.34
C VAL A 141 4.63 20.66 9.05
N LYS A 142 5.62 19.77 9.11
CA LYS A 142 5.95 18.89 7.99
C LYS A 142 4.99 17.72 8.01
N GLN A 143 4.15 17.59 6.98
CA GLN A 143 3.34 16.39 6.78
C GLN A 143 4.10 15.46 5.86
N VAL A 144 4.50 14.30 6.39
CA VAL A 144 5.09 13.21 5.62
C VAL A 144 3.99 12.23 5.24
N THR A 145 3.91 11.90 3.96
CA THR A 145 3.00 10.90 3.42
C THR A 145 3.84 9.82 2.73
N VAL A 146 3.78 8.60 3.25
CA VAL A 146 4.40 7.43 2.63
C VAL A 146 3.31 6.62 1.95
N VAL A 147 3.53 6.26 0.70
CA VAL A 147 2.60 5.43 -0.07
C VAL A 147 3.35 4.29 -0.72
N VAL A 148 2.92 3.07 -0.43
CA VAL A 148 3.52 1.84 -0.92
C VAL A 148 2.66 1.27 -2.04
N ARG A 149 3.30 1.01 -3.19
CA ARG A 149 2.66 0.53 -4.41
C ARG A 149 3.24 -0.81 -4.84
N ASP A 150 2.38 -1.62 -5.47
CA ASP A 150 2.75 -2.88 -6.08
C ASP A 150 3.51 -2.62 -7.40
N PHE A 151 4.82 -2.88 -7.43
CA PHE A 151 5.64 -2.63 -8.61
C PHE A 151 5.21 -3.46 -9.82
N GLU A 152 4.79 -4.70 -9.57
CA GLU A 152 4.46 -5.67 -10.62
C GLU A 152 3.03 -5.50 -11.15
N ASN A 153 2.13 -4.88 -10.37
CA ASN A 153 0.71 -4.71 -10.71
C ASN A 153 0.37 -3.26 -11.05
N GLY A 154 1.19 -2.64 -11.91
CA GLY A 154 0.93 -1.31 -12.48
C GLY A 154 0.94 -0.18 -11.45
N LEU A 155 1.75 -0.31 -10.39
CA LEU A 155 1.89 0.69 -9.33
C LEU A 155 0.59 0.97 -8.57
N LYS A 156 -0.24 -0.06 -8.40
CA LYS A 156 -1.43 0.02 -7.55
C LYS A 156 -1.05 0.31 -6.10
N GLU A 157 -1.70 1.30 -5.49
CA GLU A 157 -1.56 1.60 -4.06
C GLU A 157 -2.03 0.41 -3.20
N LEU A 158 -1.19 0.02 -2.24
CA LEU A 158 -1.45 -1.07 -1.29
C LEU A 158 -1.57 -0.57 0.15
N ALA A 159 -0.77 0.44 0.51
CA ALA A 159 -0.78 1.05 1.83
C ALA A 159 -0.41 2.53 1.75
N ARG A 160 -0.98 3.33 2.65
CA ARG A 160 -0.70 4.75 2.81
C ARG A 160 -0.63 5.10 4.28
N GLN A 161 0.39 5.86 4.65
CA GLN A 161 0.58 6.35 5.99
C GLN A 161 0.91 7.83 5.95
N VAL A 162 0.32 8.58 6.89
CA VAL A 162 0.50 10.03 7.00
C VAL A 162 0.87 10.36 8.44
N SER A 163 1.84 11.23 8.63
CA SER A 163 2.17 11.79 9.94
C SER A 163 2.65 13.22 9.81
N THR A 164 2.43 14.01 10.86
CA THR A 164 2.89 15.39 10.94
C THR A 164 3.96 15.53 12.00
N PHE A 165 5.02 16.24 11.65
CA PHE A 165 6.15 16.52 12.52
C PHE A 165 6.20 18.01 12.80
N ASP A 166 6.36 18.33 14.08
CA ASP A 166 6.43 19.69 14.55
C ASP A 166 7.84 19.99 15.08
N SER A 167 8.44 21.11 14.71
CA SER A 167 9.79 21.49 15.14
C SER A 167 9.99 21.74 16.66
N LEU A 168 8.94 21.60 17.49
CA LEU A 168 9.02 21.66 18.96
C LEU A 168 9.03 20.27 19.59
N THR A 169 8.58 19.27 18.84
CA THR A 169 8.65 17.86 19.22
C THR A 169 9.84 17.27 18.48
N ARG A 170 11.02 17.33 19.13
CA ARG A 170 12.33 16.74 18.75
C ARG A 170 12.63 16.66 17.25
#